data_AF-A0A7V5FH16-F1
#
_entry.id   AF-A0A7V5FH16-F1
#
_cell.length_a   1.000
_cell.length_b   1.000
_cell.length_c   1.000
_cell.angle_alpha   90.00
_cell.angle_beta   90.00
_cell.angle_gamma   90.00
#
_symmetry.space_group_name_H-M   'P 1'
#
loop_
_entity.id
_entity.type
_entity.pdbx_description
1 polymer ?
#
loop_
_entity_poly.entity_id
_entity_poly.type
_entity_poly.pdbx_seq_one_letter_code
_entity_poly.pdbx_strand_id
1 'polypeptide(L)'
;MIRASIREGLQRIIRSWRMLLPLYLINLLVAVIAAAPVAEIMQHYWGPSLVSTSLRKGLNFAAIYELLLYNAAAIRPIVLLWLILFMAYEVLSIFLDGGIISALKSGESRGVSQKLFGEGAAYFWRFMRLFLISLLAYSITALLFALVDSILARLMASSTLHAEILLILLIRIIVVVLFFAFTRMVMDYSKVITVVENSRTMRYSVWKGLKFSVSHFSKTYGMFLSLSFIYVITVALQSAVNYSINETTASLVAMLFVVEQLFLFTRVGERVWFYGSELSLYQAIRQLAQEGAPLMTAVSERSDI
;
A
#
# COMPACT_ATOMS: atom_id res chain seq x y z
N MET A 1 11.06 9.56 18.22
CA MET A 1 9.80 8.82 18.04
C MET A 1 9.75 8.09 16.70
N ILE A 2 9.75 8.77 15.55
CA ILE A 2 9.64 8.12 14.21
C ILE A 2 10.65 6.98 14.02
N ARG A 3 11.96 7.25 14.20
CA ARG A 3 13.01 6.23 14.07
C ARG A 3 12.84 5.05 15.03
N ALA A 4 12.36 5.31 16.25
CA ALA A 4 12.13 4.27 17.26
C ALA A 4 10.95 3.38 16.84
N SER A 5 9.83 3.97 16.40
CA SER A 5 8.66 3.22 15.92
C SER A 5 8.96 2.40 14.66
N ILE A 6 9.79 2.92 13.74
CA ILE A 6 10.27 2.17 12.57
C ILE A 6 11.11 0.97 13.01
N ARG A 7 12.04 1.16 13.95
CA ARG A 7 12.88 0.07 14.50
C ARG A 7 12.06 -0.96 15.25
N GLU A 8 11.08 -0.53 16.05
CA GLU A 8 10.15 -1.41 16.75
C GLU A 8 9.29 -2.21 15.78
N GLY A 9 8.81 -1.58 14.69
CA GLY A 9 8.13 -2.27 13.60
C GLY A 9 8.98 -3.40 13.03
N LEU A 10 10.27 -3.14 12.77
CA LEU A 10 11.21 -4.15 12.27
C LEU A 10 11.41 -5.30 13.29
N GLN A 11 11.53 -4.98 14.58
CA GLN A 11 11.62 -6.00 15.62
C GLN A 11 10.34 -6.85 15.72
N ARG A 12 9.16 -6.27 15.50
CA ARG A 12 7.89 -7.01 15.47
C ARG A 12 7.83 -7.97 14.27
N ILE A 13 8.42 -7.62 13.12
CA ILE A 13 8.56 -8.54 11.98
C ILE A 13 9.45 -9.71 12.35
N ILE A 14 10.64 -9.45 12.91
CA ILE A 14 11.58 -10.51 13.28
C ILE A 14 10.94 -11.48 14.28
N ARG A 15 10.17 -10.95 15.23
CA ARG A 15 9.39 -11.75 16.19
C ARG A 15 8.16 -12.43 15.61
N SER A 16 7.71 -12.03 14.42
CA SER A 16 6.51 -12.54 13.75
C SER A 16 6.83 -13.17 12.38
N TRP A 17 8.09 -13.60 12.17
CA TRP A 17 8.59 -13.99 10.85
C TRP A 17 7.85 -15.19 10.28
N ARG A 18 7.29 -16.05 11.15
CA ARG A 18 6.51 -17.22 10.75
C ARG A 18 5.19 -16.84 10.07
N MET A 19 4.72 -15.61 10.25
CA MET A 19 3.56 -15.06 9.54
C MET A 19 3.90 -14.62 8.12
N LEU A 20 5.16 -14.33 7.81
CA LEU A 20 5.56 -13.92 6.46
C LEU A 20 5.40 -15.04 5.44
N LEU A 21 5.67 -16.29 5.84
CA LEU A 21 5.57 -17.44 4.95
C LEU A 21 4.15 -17.67 4.39
N PRO A 22 3.08 -17.79 5.21
CA PRO A 22 1.73 -17.95 4.67
C PRO A 22 1.29 -16.74 3.85
N LEU A 23 1.66 -15.52 4.25
CA LEU A 23 1.36 -14.32 3.46
C LEU A 23 2.04 -14.37 2.09
N TYR A 24 3.32 -14.74 2.05
CA TYR A 24 4.07 -14.92 0.81
C TYR A 24 3.43 -15.98 -0.09
N LEU A 25 3.11 -17.17 0.46
CA LEU A 25 2.51 -18.25 -0.31
C LEU A 25 1.14 -17.86 -0.90
N ILE A 26 0.32 -17.13 -0.14
CA ILE A 26 -0.97 -16.62 -0.62
C ILE A 26 -0.76 -15.61 -1.75
N ASN A 27 0.18 -14.66 -1.59
CA ASN A 27 0.47 -13.67 -2.63
C ASN A 27 1.03 -14.32 -3.90
N LEU A 28 1.90 -15.32 -3.75
CA LEU A 28 2.46 -16.10 -4.86
C LEU A 28 1.34 -16.85 -5.60
N LEU A 29 0.44 -17.50 -4.88
CA LEU A 29 -0.69 -18.22 -5.49
C LEU A 29 -1.60 -17.27 -6.29
N VAL A 30 -1.95 -16.10 -5.74
CA VAL A 30 -2.73 -15.09 -6.46
C VAL A 30 -1.98 -14.59 -7.69
N ALA A 31 -0.67 -14.33 -7.57
CA ALA A 31 0.15 -13.88 -8.69
C ALA A 31 0.19 -14.91 -9.84
N VAL A 32 0.32 -16.19 -9.52
CA VAL A 32 0.30 -17.27 -10.53
C VAL A 32 -1.06 -17.35 -11.22
N ILE A 33 -2.16 -17.29 -10.47
CA ILE A 33 -3.53 -17.29 -11.03
C ILE A 33 -3.74 -16.08 -11.95
N ALA A 34 -3.24 -14.91 -11.56
CA ALA A 34 -3.36 -13.69 -12.36
C ALA A 34 -2.47 -13.72 -13.62
N ALA A 35 -1.28 -14.32 -13.53
CA ALA A 35 -0.31 -14.37 -14.62
C ALA A 35 -0.72 -15.33 -15.75
N ALA A 36 -1.37 -16.46 -15.42
CA ALA A 36 -1.77 -17.48 -16.39
C ALA A 36 -2.60 -16.96 -17.59
N PRO A 37 -3.72 -16.25 -17.39
CA PRO A 37 -4.52 -15.75 -18.52
C PRO A 37 -3.80 -14.65 -19.31
N VAL A 38 -2.94 -13.87 -18.66
CA VAL A 38 -2.12 -12.86 -19.35
C VAL A 38 -1.12 -13.56 -20.27
N ALA A 39 -0.44 -14.60 -19.79
CA ALA A 39 0.51 -15.37 -20.60
C ALA A 39 -0.17 -15.98 -21.83
N GLU A 40 -1.36 -16.56 -21.68
CA GLU A 40 -2.14 -17.13 -22.78
C GLU A 40 -2.51 -16.08 -23.84
N ILE A 41 -2.98 -14.92 -23.41
CA ILE A 41 -3.34 -13.81 -24.31
C ILE A 41 -2.11 -13.28 -25.04
N MET A 42 -0.99 -13.08 -24.33
CA MET A 42 0.27 -12.64 -24.94
C MET A 42 0.76 -13.65 -25.99
N GLN A 43 0.65 -14.95 -25.71
CA GLN A 43 0.99 -15.99 -26.70
C GLN A 43 0.06 -15.97 -27.90
N HIS A 44 -1.25 -15.78 -27.70
CA HIS A 44 -2.23 -15.77 -28.78
C HIS A 44 -2.04 -14.59 -29.75
N TYR A 45 -1.84 -13.37 -29.23
CA TYR A 45 -1.76 -12.16 -30.06
C TYR A 45 -0.33 -11.85 -30.54
N TRP A 46 0.69 -12.17 -29.75
CA TRP A 46 2.07 -11.77 -30.02
C TRP A 46 3.03 -12.95 -30.23
N GLY A 47 2.63 -14.19 -29.92
CA GLY A 47 3.48 -15.38 -30.10
C GLY A 47 3.97 -15.61 -31.54
N PRO A 48 3.12 -15.49 -32.57
CA PRO A 48 3.53 -15.73 -33.96
C PRO A 48 4.22 -14.55 -34.68
N SER A 49 4.26 -13.35 -34.08
CA SER A 49 4.66 -12.12 -34.80
C SER A 49 6.09 -11.66 -34.48
N LEU A 50 6.70 -10.90 -35.40
CA LEU A 50 7.99 -10.19 -35.23
C LEU A 50 7.99 -9.21 -34.04
N VAL A 51 6.81 -8.88 -33.50
CA VAL A 51 6.65 -8.06 -32.30
C VAL A 51 7.16 -8.80 -31.06
N SER A 52 7.12 -10.15 -31.02
CA SER A 52 7.65 -10.93 -29.89
C SER A 52 9.16 -10.70 -29.69
N THR A 53 9.91 -10.54 -30.79
CA THR A 53 11.35 -10.24 -30.75
C THR A 53 11.66 -8.82 -30.29
N SER A 54 10.75 -7.86 -30.53
CA SER A 54 10.89 -6.48 -30.07
C SER A 54 10.44 -6.31 -28.61
N LEU A 55 9.41 -7.03 -28.18
CA LEU A 55 8.95 -7.05 -26.78
C LEU A 55 9.99 -7.70 -25.84
N ARG A 56 10.74 -8.69 -26.32
CA ARG A 56 11.88 -9.27 -25.57
C ARG A 56 13.03 -8.28 -25.36
N LYS A 57 13.14 -7.23 -26.18
CA LYS A 57 14.16 -6.18 -26.02
C LYS A 57 13.70 -5.02 -25.13
N GLY A 58 12.42 -5.01 -24.74
CA GLY A 58 11.83 -4.00 -23.86
C GLY A 58 10.37 -3.71 -24.17
N LEU A 59 9.71 -3.01 -23.24
CA LEU A 59 8.34 -2.50 -23.41
C LEU A 59 8.29 -1.50 -24.58
N ASN A 60 7.72 -1.92 -25.71
CA ASN A 60 7.48 -1.04 -26.85
C ASN A 60 6.15 -0.30 -26.67
N PHE A 61 6.21 0.93 -26.19
CA PHE A 61 5.03 1.79 -26.01
C PHE A 61 4.24 2.02 -27.30
N ALA A 62 4.90 1.99 -28.47
CA ALA A 62 4.20 2.09 -29.75
C ALA A 62 3.33 0.85 -30.01
N ALA A 63 3.82 -0.36 -29.68
CA ALA A 63 3.04 -1.59 -29.82
C ALA A 63 1.83 -1.63 -28.87
N ILE A 64 1.98 -1.10 -27.65
CA ILE A 64 0.87 -0.94 -26.70
C ILE A 64 -0.15 0.06 -27.24
N TYR A 65 0.31 1.19 -27.77
CA TYR A 65 -0.56 2.21 -28.35
C TYR A 65 -1.35 1.67 -29.56
N GLU A 66 -0.68 0.93 -30.44
CA GLU A 66 -1.31 0.29 -31.60
C GLU A 66 -2.35 -0.76 -31.18
N LEU A 67 -2.06 -1.58 -30.15
CA LEU A 67 -3.03 -2.53 -29.59
C LEU A 67 -4.26 -1.79 -29.02
N LEU A 68 -4.04 -0.69 -28.28
CA LEU A 68 -5.12 0.11 -27.70
C LEU A 68 -6.03 0.76 -28.74
N LEU A 69 -5.46 1.26 -29.84
CA LEU A 69 -6.22 1.92 -30.90
C LEU A 69 -6.96 0.93 -31.80
N TYR A 70 -6.29 -0.13 -32.25
CA TYR A 70 -6.82 -1.00 -33.31
C TYR A 70 -7.45 -2.29 -32.80
N ASN A 71 -7.21 -2.67 -31.54
CA ASN A 71 -7.70 -3.91 -30.94
C ASN A 71 -8.45 -3.67 -29.62
N ALA A 72 -9.14 -2.54 -29.49
CA ALA A 72 -9.91 -2.17 -28.29
C ALA A 72 -10.91 -3.27 -27.84
N ALA A 73 -11.49 -4.01 -28.80
CA ALA A 73 -12.39 -5.13 -28.51
C ALA A 73 -11.68 -6.31 -27.81
N ALA A 74 -10.40 -6.55 -28.11
CA ALA A 74 -9.58 -7.57 -27.45
C ALA A 74 -9.13 -7.15 -26.04
N ILE A 75 -9.08 -5.84 -25.77
CA ILE A 75 -8.64 -5.29 -24.47
C ILE A 75 -9.76 -5.34 -23.42
N ARG A 76 -11.02 -5.17 -23.83
CA ARG A 76 -12.16 -5.20 -22.90
C ARG A 76 -12.20 -6.43 -21.97
N PRO A 77 -12.08 -7.69 -22.45
CA PRO A 77 -12.07 -8.85 -21.58
C PRO A 77 -10.86 -8.87 -20.63
N ILE A 78 -9.69 -8.37 -21.08
CA ILE A 78 -8.49 -8.25 -20.25
C ILE A 78 -8.75 -7.28 -19.09
N VAL A 79 -9.30 -6.11 -19.38
CA VAL A 79 -9.61 -5.09 -18.35
C VAL A 79 -10.63 -5.63 -17.35
N LEU A 80 -11.68 -6.31 -17.81
CA LEU A 80 -12.67 -6.92 -16.92
C LEU A 80 -12.05 -8.01 -16.03
N LEU A 81 -11.20 -8.88 -16.59
CA LEU A 81 -10.50 -9.90 -15.85
C LEU A 81 -9.59 -9.28 -14.77
N TRP A 82 -8.79 -8.27 -15.13
CA TRP A 82 -7.96 -7.56 -14.17
C TRP A 82 -8.77 -6.88 -13.07
N LEU A 83 -9.92 -6.28 -13.41
CA LEU A 83 -10.82 -5.70 -12.42
C LEU A 83 -11.36 -6.74 -11.44
N ILE A 84 -11.76 -7.92 -11.94
CA ILE A 84 -12.24 -9.04 -11.10
C ILE A 84 -11.12 -9.54 -10.19
N LEU A 85 -9.93 -9.78 -10.73
CA LEU A 85 -8.77 -10.24 -9.96
C LEU A 85 -8.34 -9.21 -8.91
N PHE A 86 -8.34 -7.93 -9.28
CA PHE A 86 -8.07 -6.83 -8.35
C PHE A 86 -9.09 -6.81 -7.21
N MET A 87 -10.39 -6.87 -7.52
CA MET A 87 -11.44 -6.88 -6.49
C MET A 87 -11.33 -8.11 -5.59
N ALA A 88 -11.09 -9.29 -6.16
CA ALA A 88 -10.90 -10.52 -5.38
C ALA A 88 -9.68 -10.44 -4.46
N TYR A 89 -8.56 -9.90 -4.96
CA TYR A 89 -7.37 -9.67 -4.17
C TYR A 89 -7.59 -8.63 -3.07
N GLU A 90 -8.31 -7.54 -3.33
CA GLU A 90 -8.66 -6.54 -2.29
C GLU A 90 -9.49 -7.17 -1.17
N VAL A 91 -10.49 -8.00 -1.50
CA VAL A 91 -11.28 -8.73 -0.50
C VAL A 91 -10.39 -9.66 0.35
N LEU A 92 -9.47 -10.39 -0.29
CA LEU A 92 -8.49 -11.23 0.41
C LEU A 92 -7.53 -10.39 1.27
N SER A 93 -7.08 -9.25 0.74
CA SER A 93 -6.20 -8.30 1.39
C SER A 93 -6.82 -7.73 2.68
N ILE A 94 -8.12 -7.40 2.64
CA ILE A 94 -8.92 -6.98 3.80
C ILE A 94 -8.92 -8.04 4.90
N PHE A 95 -9.09 -9.31 4.52
CA PHE A 95 -9.03 -10.43 5.46
C PHE A 95 -7.64 -10.56 6.10
N LEU A 96 -6.58 -10.50 5.27
CA LEU A 96 -5.20 -10.62 5.74
C LEU A 96 -4.79 -9.47 6.66
N ASP A 97 -5.21 -8.23 6.36
CA ASP A 97 -4.93 -7.06 7.20
C ASP A 97 -5.42 -7.23 8.64
N GLY A 98 -6.62 -7.81 8.81
CA GLY A 98 -7.19 -8.06 10.14
C GLY A 98 -6.33 -9.01 10.96
N GLY A 99 -5.85 -10.07 10.32
CA GLY A 99 -4.94 -11.04 10.94
C GLY A 99 -3.56 -10.46 11.23
N ILE A 100 -2.98 -9.69 10.31
CA ILE A 100 -1.65 -9.08 10.44
C ILE A 100 -1.63 -8.12 11.64
N ILE A 101 -2.55 -7.15 11.69
CA ILE A 101 -2.55 -6.14 12.75
C ILE A 101 -2.79 -6.79 14.13
N SER A 102 -3.66 -7.81 14.19
CA SER A 102 -3.96 -8.54 15.42
C SER A 102 -2.79 -9.41 15.91
N ALA A 103 -2.07 -10.06 14.98
CA ALA A 103 -0.85 -10.80 15.28
C ALA A 103 0.25 -9.87 15.81
N LEU A 104 0.45 -8.71 15.17
CA LEU A 104 1.43 -7.70 15.59
C LEU A 104 1.09 -7.07 16.95
N LYS A 105 -0.19 -6.93 17.30
CA LYS A 105 -0.65 -6.43 18.61
C LYS A 105 -0.36 -7.41 19.75
N SER A 106 -0.54 -8.70 19.52
CA SER A 106 -0.54 -9.72 20.58
C SER A 106 0.77 -10.50 20.73
N GLY A 107 1.72 -10.36 19.79
CA GLY A 107 2.96 -11.14 19.74
C GLY A 107 2.73 -12.62 19.34
N GLU A 108 3.78 -13.40 19.10
CA GLU A 108 3.68 -14.79 18.57
C GLU A 108 3.15 -15.87 19.57
N SER A 109 2.55 -15.50 20.71
CA SER A 109 2.24 -16.44 21.80
C SER A 109 1.19 -17.53 21.52
N ARG A 110 0.42 -17.42 20.43
CA ARG A 110 -0.55 -18.45 19.98
C ARG A 110 -0.34 -18.61 18.48
N GLY A 111 -0.30 -19.84 17.99
CA GLY A 111 0.17 -20.20 16.64
C GLY A 111 -0.34 -19.32 15.50
N VAL A 112 0.50 -19.18 14.46
CA VAL A 112 0.32 -18.26 13.32
C VAL A 112 -1.04 -18.42 12.63
N SER A 113 -1.48 -19.66 12.43
CA SER A 113 -2.74 -19.95 11.72
C SER A 113 -3.96 -19.42 12.49
N GLN A 114 -4.00 -19.63 13.80
CA GLN A 114 -5.13 -19.20 14.63
C GLN A 114 -5.25 -17.67 14.66
N LYS A 115 -4.13 -16.95 14.72
CA LYS A 115 -4.14 -15.48 14.73
C LYS A 115 -4.39 -14.90 13.34
N LEU A 116 -3.69 -15.37 12.32
CA LEU A 116 -3.82 -14.81 10.98
C LEU A 116 -5.22 -15.07 10.39
N PHE A 117 -5.69 -16.31 10.44
CA PHE A 117 -6.97 -16.68 9.85
C PHE A 117 -8.15 -16.45 10.80
N GLY A 118 -7.99 -16.74 12.10
CA GLY A 118 -9.06 -16.58 13.09
C GLY A 118 -9.41 -15.11 13.36
N GLU A 119 -8.41 -14.28 13.66
CA GLU A 119 -8.64 -12.84 13.84
C GLU A 119 -8.94 -12.15 12.49
N GLY A 120 -8.34 -12.63 11.39
CA GLY A 120 -8.70 -12.22 10.04
C GLY A 120 -10.21 -12.36 9.77
N ALA A 121 -10.78 -13.51 10.11
CA ALA A 121 -12.22 -13.75 9.99
C ALA A 121 -13.05 -12.87 10.94
N ALA A 122 -12.60 -12.69 12.18
CA ALA A 122 -13.31 -11.89 13.18
C ALA A 122 -13.39 -10.40 12.79
N TYR A 123 -12.35 -9.84 12.18
CA TYR A 123 -12.30 -8.45 11.73
C TYR A 123 -12.76 -8.24 10.28
N PHE A 124 -12.91 -9.30 9.48
CA PHE A 124 -13.25 -9.23 8.05
C PHE A 124 -14.41 -8.27 7.77
N TRP A 125 -15.56 -8.45 8.42
CA TRP A 125 -16.74 -7.62 8.15
C TRP A 125 -16.61 -6.17 8.68
N ARG A 126 -15.75 -5.95 9.66
CA ARG A 126 -15.43 -4.59 10.15
C ARG A 126 -14.57 -3.89 9.12
N PHE A 127 -13.53 -4.55 8.62
CA PHE A 127 -12.63 -3.99 7.62
C PHE A 127 -13.29 -3.88 6.24
N MET A 128 -14.23 -4.75 5.88
CA MET A 128 -15.04 -4.61 4.68
C MET A 128 -15.87 -3.32 4.70
N ARG A 129 -16.53 -3.01 5.82
CA ARG A 129 -17.24 -1.74 6.00
C ARG A 129 -16.28 -0.54 5.98
N LEU A 130 -15.08 -0.70 6.53
CA LEU A 130 -14.04 0.32 6.48
C LEU A 130 -13.55 0.57 5.05
N PHE A 131 -13.41 -0.48 4.24
CA PHE A 131 -13.10 -0.40 2.82
C PHE A 131 -14.19 0.36 2.05
N LEU A 132 -15.47 0.07 2.29
CA LEU A 132 -16.56 0.84 1.66
C LEU A 132 -16.53 2.32 2.04
N ILE A 133 -16.22 2.65 3.30
CA ILE A 133 -16.03 4.04 3.74
C ILE A 133 -14.79 4.65 3.06
N SER A 134 -13.73 3.87 2.84
CA SER A 134 -12.52 4.34 2.15
C SER A 134 -12.80 4.77 0.71
N LEU A 135 -13.70 4.08 -0.01
CA LEU A 135 -14.10 4.47 -1.36
C LEU A 135 -14.70 5.88 -1.38
N LEU A 136 -15.54 6.21 -0.37
CA LEU A 136 -16.07 7.55 -0.19
C LEU A 136 -14.98 8.56 0.16
N ALA A 137 -14.04 8.20 1.05
CA ALA A 137 -12.93 9.07 1.43
C ALA A 137 -12.00 9.39 0.24
N TYR A 138 -11.70 8.40 -0.61
CA TYR A 138 -10.96 8.60 -1.85
C TYR A 138 -11.73 9.45 -2.86
N SER A 139 -13.05 9.27 -2.95
CA SER A 139 -13.90 10.12 -3.81
C SER A 139 -13.86 11.59 -3.37
N ILE A 140 -13.96 11.85 -2.06
CA ILE A 140 -13.82 13.20 -1.50
C ILE A 140 -12.43 13.77 -1.79
N THR A 141 -11.39 12.95 -1.63
CA THR A 141 -10.00 13.34 -1.91
C THR A 141 -9.80 13.72 -3.39
N ALA A 142 -10.39 12.94 -4.30
CA ALA A 142 -10.36 13.22 -5.73
C ALA A 142 -11.08 14.54 -6.07
N LEU A 143 -12.22 14.82 -5.43
CA LEU A 143 -12.93 16.09 -5.60
C LEU A 143 -12.11 17.28 -5.10
N LEU A 144 -11.47 17.15 -3.94
CA LEU A 144 -10.57 18.20 -3.41
C LEU A 144 -9.37 18.42 -4.33
N PHE A 145 -8.78 17.34 -4.85
CA PHE A 145 -7.70 17.44 -5.82
C PHE A 145 -8.15 18.11 -7.11
N ALA A 146 -9.35 17.82 -7.64
CA ALA A 146 -9.86 18.45 -8.84
C ALA A 146 -9.98 19.98 -8.71
N LEU A 147 -10.29 20.49 -7.51
CA LEU A 147 -10.27 21.93 -7.23
C LEU A 147 -8.86 22.51 -7.36
N VAL A 148 -7.86 21.84 -6.80
CA VAL A 148 -6.45 22.26 -6.90
C VAL A 148 -5.94 22.14 -8.35
N ASP A 149 -6.26 21.04 -9.02
CA ASP A 149 -5.87 20.80 -10.41
C ASP A 149 -6.46 21.85 -11.34
N SER A 150 -7.67 22.35 -11.09
CA SER A 150 -8.25 23.45 -11.87
C SER A 150 -7.40 24.73 -11.85
N ILE A 151 -6.73 25.01 -10.72
CA ILE A 151 -5.79 26.14 -10.59
C ILE A 151 -4.52 25.83 -11.37
N LEU A 152 -3.95 24.63 -11.19
CA LEU A 152 -2.76 24.19 -11.90
C LEU A 152 -2.97 24.12 -13.42
N ALA A 153 -4.18 23.84 -13.88
CA ALA A 153 -4.58 23.85 -15.30
C ALA A 153 -4.61 25.23 -15.91
N ARG A 154 -5.09 26.22 -15.17
CA ARG A 154 -5.04 27.61 -15.62
C ARG A 154 -3.60 28.08 -15.75
N LEU A 155 -2.74 27.75 -14.77
CA LEU A 155 -1.31 28.08 -14.83
C LEU A 155 -0.62 27.42 -16.04
N MET A 156 -0.91 26.14 -16.30
CA MET A 156 -0.35 25.42 -17.44
C MET A 156 -0.81 26.01 -18.78
N ALA A 157 -2.08 26.40 -18.89
CA ALA A 157 -2.64 26.99 -20.11
C ALA A 157 -2.07 28.40 -20.41
N SER A 158 -1.65 29.14 -19.38
CA SER A 158 -0.99 30.44 -19.56
C SER A 158 0.51 30.35 -19.86
N SER A 159 1.13 29.19 -19.66
CA SER A 159 2.57 28.99 -19.88
C SER A 159 2.87 28.69 -21.35
N THR A 160 3.79 29.45 -21.93
CA THR A 160 4.31 29.23 -23.30
C THR A 160 5.65 28.48 -23.31
N LEU A 161 6.32 28.39 -22.15
CA LEU A 161 7.61 27.73 -22.00
C LEU A 161 7.45 26.24 -21.66
N HIS A 162 8.14 25.39 -22.41
CA HIS A 162 8.16 23.94 -22.18
C HIS A 162 8.63 23.56 -20.78
N ALA A 163 9.61 24.28 -20.21
CA ALA A 163 10.13 24.02 -18.88
C ALA A 163 9.09 24.30 -17.78
N GLU A 164 8.26 25.34 -17.93
CA GLU A 164 7.19 25.65 -16.98
C GLU A 164 6.10 24.58 -17.01
N ILE A 165 5.71 24.13 -18.20
CA ILE A 165 4.74 23.04 -18.37
C ILE A 165 5.23 21.77 -17.66
N LEU A 166 6.49 21.39 -17.85
CA LEU A 166 7.08 20.23 -17.16
C LEU A 166 7.09 20.38 -15.64
N LEU A 167 7.44 21.57 -15.13
CA LEU A 167 7.42 21.85 -13.70
C LEU A 167 6.00 21.75 -13.14
N ILE A 168 5.00 22.30 -13.82
CA ILE A 168 3.60 22.22 -13.39
C ILE A 168 3.10 20.77 -13.41
N LEU A 169 3.46 19.98 -14.41
CA LEU A 169 3.15 18.54 -14.46
C LEU A 169 3.77 17.79 -13.26
N LEU A 170 5.02 18.09 -12.92
CA LEU A 170 5.68 17.50 -11.75
C LEU A 170 4.97 17.90 -10.45
N ILE A 171 4.60 19.17 -10.29
CA ILE A 171 3.82 19.65 -9.14
C ILE A 171 2.49 18.90 -9.04
N ARG A 172 1.75 18.74 -10.15
CA ARG A 172 0.48 17.99 -10.16
C ARG A 172 0.65 16.57 -9.65
N ILE A 173 1.68 15.86 -10.13
CA ILE A 173 1.97 14.49 -9.71
C ILE A 173 2.30 14.45 -8.20
N ILE A 174 3.15 15.37 -7.73
CA ILE A 174 3.50 15.44 -6.31
C ILE A 174 2.25 15.72 -5.47
N VAL A 175 1.43 16.71 -5.84
CA VAL A 175 0.22 17.07 -5.11
C VAL A 175 -0.77 15.91 -5.06
N VAL A 176 -1.05 15.24 -6.19
CA VAL A 176 -1.99 14.11 -6.19
C VAL A 176 -1.48 12.96 -5.31
N VAL A 177 -0.18 12.64 -5.39
CA VAL A 177 0.43 11.61 -4.55
C VAL A 177 0.31 11.98 -3.06
N LEU A 178 0.56 13.24 -2.69
CA LEU A 178 0.47 13.68 -1.30
C LEU A 178 -0.97 13.61 -0.75
N PHE A 179 -1.96 14.04 -1.54
CA PHE A 179 -3.38 13.97 -1.16
C PHE A 179 -3.84 12.52 -0.94
N PHE A 180 -3.56 11.63 -1.90
CA PHE A 180 -3.95 10.23 -1.79
C PHE A 180 -3.15 9.48 -0.71
N ALA A 181 -1.88 9.83 -0.51
CA ALA A 181 -1.06 9.31 0.59
C ALA A 181 -1.65 9.68 1.95
N PHE A 182 -2.14 10.91 2.12
CA PHE A 182 -2.79 11.33 3.35
C PHE A 182 -4.05 10.53 3.63
N THR A 183 -4.92 10.37 2.64
CA THR A 183 -6.16 9.58 2.79
C THR A 183 -5.85 8.11 3.08
N ARG A 184 -4.86 7.53 2.40
CA ARG A 184 -4.39 6.16 2.68
C ARG A 184 -3.93 6.01 4.14
N MET A 185 -3.08 6.94 4.60
CA MET A 185 -2.60 6.96 5.98
C MET A 185 -3.76 7.03 7.00
N VAL A 186 -4.75 7.89 6.77
CA VAL A 186 -5.93 8.01 7.64
C VAL A 186 -6.68 6.67 7.72
N MET A 187 -6.85 5.98 6.59
CA MET A 187 -7.52 4.67 6.56
C MET A 187 -6.71 3.58 7.28
N ASP A 188 -5.39 3.59 7.14
CA ASP A 188 -4.51 2.63 7.82
C ASP A 188 -4.55 2.83 9.35
N TYR A 189 -4.48 4.06 9.86
CA TYR A 189 -4.69 4.31 11.29
C TYR A 189 -6.10 3.93 11.76
N SER A 190 -7.11 4.04 10.89
CA SER A 190 -8.47 3.62 11.22
C SER A 190 -8.58 2.10 11.40
N LYS A 191 -7.82 1.31 10.62
CA LYS A 191 -7.65 -0.14 10.83
C LYS A 191 -6.95 -0.43 12.16
N VAL A 192 -5.83 0.26 12.43
CA VAL A 192 -5.07 0.12 13.69
C VAL A 192 -5.94 0.41 14.90
N ILE A 193 -6.68 1.53 14.91
CA ILE A 193 -7.61 1.91 16.00
C ILE A 193 -8.69 0.85 16.20
N THR A 194 -9.24 0.31 15.10
CA THR A 194 -10.28 -0.71 15.16
C THR A 194 -9.81 -1.97 15.88
N VAL A 195 -8.56 -2.40 15.66
CA VAL A 195 -7.97 -3.58 16.31
C VAL A 195 -7.49 -3.26 17.73
N VAL A 196 -6.88 -2.09 17.95
CA VAL A 196 -6.37 -1.71 19.27
C VAL A 196 -7.52 -1.53 20.26
N GLU A 197 -8.58 -0.81 19.87
CA GLU A 197 -9.72 -0.47 20.73
C GLU A 197 -10.88 -1.46 20.61
N ASN A 198 -10.77 -2.47 19.73
CA ASN A 198 -11.84 -3.43 19.45
C ASN A 198 -13.17 -2.74 19.07
N SER A 199 -13.09 -1.62 18.35
CA SER A 199 -14.26 -0.85 17.94
C SER A 199 -15.21 -1.66 17.06
N ARG A 200 -16.52 -1.52 17.31
CA ARG A 200 -17.58 -2.10 16.47
C ARG A 200 -18.14 -1.10 15.45
N THR A 201 -17.92 0.19 15.67
CA THR A 201 -18.44 1.31 14.88
C THR A 201 -17.35 1.88 13.98
N MET A 202 -17.37 1.55 12.69
CA MET A 202 -16.30 1.93 11.76
C MET A 202 -16.23 3.42 11.49
N ARG A 203 -17.37 4.13 11.50
CA ARG A 203 -17.41 5.60 11.38
C ARG A 203 -16.64 6.27 12.52
N TYR A 204 -16.78 5.76 13.74
CA TYR A 204 -16.01 6.23 14.89
C TYR A 204 -14.51 6.00 14.71
N SER A 205 -14.12 4.79 14.24
CA SER A 205 -12.72 4.48 13.95
C SER A 205 -12.12 5.42 12.90
N VAL A 206 -12.87 5.73 11.83
CA VAL A 206 -12.44 6.65 10.76
C VAL A 206 -12.29 8.07 11.28
N TRP A 207 -13.28 8.58 12.03
CA TRP A 207 -13.19 9.90 12.62
C TRP A 207 -12.01 10.03 13.59
N LYS A 208 -11.78 9.01 14.42
CA LYS A 208 -10.65 8.98 15.35
C LYS A 208 -9.32 8.86 14.62
N GLY A 209 -9.24 8.08 13.55
CA GLY A 209 -8.08 7.98 12.67
C GLY A 209 -7.74 9.31 12.00
N LEU A 210 -8.75 10.01 11.49
CA LEU A 210 -8.60 11.35 10.92
C LEU A 210 -8.13 12.36 11.98
N LYS A 211 -8.80 12.43 13.14
CA LYS A 211 -8.41 13.31 14.24
C LYS A 211 -6.98 13.03 14.72
N PHE A 212 -6.60 11.76 14.85
CA PHE A 212 -5.25 11.35 15.23
C PHE A 212 -4.22 11.82 14.19
N SER A 213 -4.51 11.58 12.91
CA SER A 213 -3.65 11.96 11.78
C SER A 213 -3.46 13.47 11.69
N VAL A 214 -4.52 14.26 11.87
CA VAL A 214 -4.44 15.73 11.82
C VAL A 214 -3.72 16.29 13.06
N SER A 215 -4.05 15.80 14.27
CA SER A 215 -3.42 16.27 15.51
C SER A 215 -1.92 15.95 15.62
N HIS A 216 -1.47 14.90 14.94
CA HIS A 216 -0.08 14.45 14.94
C HIS A 216 0.48 14.39 13.52
N PHE A 217 0.11 15.36 12.66
CA PHE A 217 0.40 15.34 11.22
C PHE A 217 1.87 15.09 10.91
N SER A 218 2.79 15.89 11.47
CA SER A 218 4.23 15.74 11.18
C SER A 218 4.79 14.37 11.57
N LYS A 219 4.29 13.76 12.67
CA LYS A 219 4.78 12.46 13.15
C LYS A 219 4.19 11.31 12.33
N THR A 220 2.89 11.34 12.08
CA THR A 220 2.17 10.29 11.35
C THR A 220 2.51 10.31 9.87
N TYR A 221 2.43 11.49 9.24
CA TYR A 221 2.68 11.66 7.82
C TYR A 221 4.15 11.53 7.46
N GLY A 222 5.06 12.10 8.27
CA GLY A 222 6.50 11.93 8.08
C GLY A 222 6.94 10.46 8.15
N MET A 223 6.33 9.68 9.03
CA MET A 223 6.55 8.25 9.13
C MET A 223 5.99 7.48 7.93
N PHE A 224 4.75 7.77 7.53
CA PHE A 224 4.10 7.17 6.36
C PHE A 224 4.92 7.42 5.09
N LEU A 225 5.37 8.67 4.88
CA LEU A 225 6.21 9.03 3.74
C LEU A 225 7.58 8.37 3.80
N SER A 226 8.22 8.27 4.97
CA SER A 226 9.51 7.58 5.12
C SER A 226 9.42 6.11 4.71
N LEU A 227 8.37 5.40 5.17
CA LEU A 227 8.16 4.00 4.82
C LEU A 227 7.75 3.83 3.35
N SER A 228 6.93 4.75 2.82
CA SER A 228 6.56 4.76 1.40
C SER A 228 7.78 5.01 0.50
N PHE A 229 8.71 5.86 0.93
CA PHE A 229 9.95 6.11 0.22
C PHE A 229 10.85 4.87 0.17
N ILE A 230 10.94 4.12 1.28
CA ILE A 230 11.66 2.83 1.29
C ILE A 230 11.02 1.84 0.31
N TYR A 231 9.70 1.74 0.31
CA TYR A 231 8.98 0.90 -0.66
C TYR A 231 9.28 1.30 -2.11
N VAL A 232 9.31 2.60 -2.42
CA VAL A 232 9.69 3.10 -3.76
C VAL A 232 11.12 2.73 -4.11
N ILE A 233 12.07 2.82 -3.17
CA ILE A 233 13.46 2.37 -3.39
C ILE A 233 13.50 0.88 -3.73
N THR A 234 12.78 0.03 -2.98
CA THR A 234 12.73 -1.41 -3.26
C THR A 234 12.19 -1.71 -4.65
N VAL A 235 11.13 -1.02 -5.08
CA VAL A 235 10.58 -1.14 -6.45
C VAL A 235 11.56 -0.64 -7.51
N ALA A 236 12.28 0.46 -7.24
CA ALA A 236 13.29 0.99 -8.15
C ALA A 236 14.47 0.03 -8.31
N LEU A 237 14.93 -0.59 -7.21
CA LEU A 237 15.97 -1.62 -7.23
C LEU A 237 15.55 -2.83 -8.03
N GLN A 238 14.33 -3.33 -7.83
CA GLN A 238 13.78 -4.43 -8.63
C GLN A 238 13.74 -4.07 -10.12
N SER A 239 13.28 -2.86 -10.46
CA SER A 239 13.23 -2.39 -11.85
C SER A 239 14.62 -2.28 -12.47
N ALA A 240 15.61 -1.80 -11.70
CA ALA A 240 17.00 -1.71 -12.15
C ALA A 240 17.62 -3.10 -12.40
N VAL A 241 17.32 -4.08 -11.54
CA VAL A 241 17.74 -5.48 -11.74
C VAL A 241 17.13 -6.04 -13.02
N ASN A 242 15.82 -5.88 -13.22
CA ASN A 242 15.12 -6.36 -14.41
C ASN A 242 15.63 -5.72 -15.71
N TYR A 243 16.00 -4.43 -15.67
CA TYR A 243 16.56 -3.77 -16.85
C TYR A 243 18.00 -4.19 -17.15
N SER A 244 18.77 -4.61 -16.14
CA SER A 244 20.20 -4.93 -16.29
C SER A 244 20.44 -6.35 -16.81
N ILE A 245 19.47 -7.26 -16.64
CA ILE A 245 19.63 -8.68 -17.00
C ILE A 245 18.99 -8.93 -18.36
N ASN A 246 19.83 -9.18 -19.37
CA ASN A 246 19.35 -9.67 -20.66
C ASN A 246 19.03 -11.17 -20.56
N GLU A 247 17.77 -11.54 -20.78
CA GLU A 247 17.25 -12.91 -20.66
C GLU A 247 17.67 -13.84 -21.81
N THR A 248 18.97 -13.94 -22.08
CA THR A 248 19.50 -14.70 -23.23
C THR A 248 19.74 -16.18 -22.93
N THR A 249 19.95 -16.53 -21.65
CA THR A 249 20.29 -17.90 -21.23
C THR A 249 19.31 -18.39 -20.16
N ALA A 250 18.94 -19.68 -20.20
CA ALA A 250 18.04 -20.30 -19.23
C ALA A 250 18.51 -20.15 -17.76
N SER A 251 19.83 -20.13 -17.52
CA SER A 251 20.41 -19.90 -16.19
C SER A 251 20.15 -18.48 -15.67
N LEU A 252 20.20 -17.47 -16.54
CA LEU A 252 19.91 -16.08 -16.17
C LEU A 252 18.43 -15.92 -15.84
N VAL A 253 17.54 -16.58 -16.60
CA VAL A 253 16.10 -16.61 -16.31
C VAL A 253 15.83 -17.27 -14.95
N ALA A 254 16.47 -18.40 -14.66
CA ALA A 254 16.34 -19.07 -13.36
C ALA A 254 16.86 -18.21 -12.20
N MET A 255 17.99 -17.52 -12.39
CA MET A 255 18.53 -16.59 -11.41
C MET A 255 17.58 -15.40 -11.18
N LEU A 256 17.05 -14.81 -12.25
CA LEU A 256 16.08 -13.72 -12.17
C LEU A 256 14.83 -14.15 -11.42
N PHE A 257 14.32 -15.35 -11.69
CA PHE A 257 13.18 -15.91 -10.96
C PHE A 257 13.43 -15.97 -9.45
N VAL A 258 14.61 -16.44 -9.01
CA VAL A 258 14.98 -16.48 -7.58
C VAL A 258 15.04 -15.07 -6.99
N VAL A 259 15.65 -14.11 -7.70
CA VAL A 259 15.72 -12.72 -7.25
C VAL A 259 14.33 -12.10 -7.14
N GLU A 260 13.44 -12.37 -8.09
CA GLU A 260 12.05 -11.93 -8.06
C GLU A 260 11.26 -12.54 -6.89
N GLN A 261 11.52 -13.80 -6.52
CA GLN A 261 10.93 -14.39 -5.31
C GLN A 261 11.40 -13.67 -4.03
N LEU A 262 12.67 -13.26 -3.96
CA LEU A 262 13.19 -12.48 -2.84
C LEU A 262 12.56 -11.09 -2.77
N PHE A 263 12.35 -10.42 -3.91
CA PHE A 263 11.64 -9.14 -3.96
C PHE A 263 10.17 -9.29 -3.54
N LEU A 264 9.48 -10.34 -3.99
CA LEU A 264 8.12 -10.63 -3.56
C LEU A 264 8.05 -10.85 -2.05
N PHE A 265 8.97 -11.62 -1.47
CA PHE A 265 9.06 -11.82 -0.02
C PHE A 265 9.34 -10.51 0.72
N THR A 266 10.24 -9.67 0.18
CA THR A 266 10.56 -8.34 0.74
C THR A 266 9.32 -7.44 0.78
N ARG A 267 8.52 -7.41 -0.30
CA ARG A 267 7.26 -6.64 -0.35
C ARG A 267 6.25 -7.07 0.71
N VAL A 268 6.13 -8.38 0.96
CA VAL A 268 5.29 -8.89 2.06
C VAL A 268 5.84 -8.41 3.40
N GLY A 269 7.16 -8.47 3.59
CA GLY A 269 7.83 -7.94 4.77
C GLY A 269 7.57 -6.45 4.99
N GLU A 270 7.68 -5.63 3.95
CA GLU A 270 7.43 -4.18 3.99
C GLU A 270 5.99 -3.87 4.40
N ARG A 271 5.00 -4.62 3.89
CA ARG A 271 3.60 -4.47 4.31
C ARG A 271 3.41 -4.72 5.80
N VAL A 272 4.00 -5.80 6.32
CA VAL A 272 3.95 -6.12 7.76
C VAL A 272 4.72 -5.08 8.58
N TRP A 273 5.85 -4.59 8.04
CA TRP A 273 6.63 -3.51 8.64
C TRP A 273 5.81 -2.25 8.79
N PHE A 274 5.06 -1.89 7.75
CA PHE A 274 4.22 -0.71 7.71
C PHE A 274 3.23 -0.72 8.87
N TYR A 275 2.43 -1.78 8.97
CA TYR A 275 1.46 -1.94 10.06
C TYR A 275 2.10 -2.03 11.44
N GLY A 276 3.23 -2.73 11.57
CA GLY A 276 3.94 -2.84 12.84
C GLY A 276 4.46 -1.50 13.33
N SER A 277 4.89 -0.65 12.39
CA SER A 277 5.41 0.67 12.69
C SER A 277 4.27 1.63 13.07
N GLU A 278 3.17 1.66 12.32
CA GLU A 278 1.98 2.49 12.63
C GLU A 278 1.37 2.12 13.98
N LEU A 279 1.26 0.82 14.27
CA LEU A 279 0.78 0.31 15.55
C LEU A 279 1.67 0.80 16.70
N SER A 280 2.99 0.76 16.52
CA SER A 280 3.96 1.19 17.53
C SER A 280 3.91 2.71 17.76
N LEU A 281 3.80 3.51 16.70
CA LEU A 281 3.65 4.97 16.84
C LEU A 281 2.33 5.34 17.54
N TYR A 282 1.23 4.68 17.17
CA TYR A 282 -0.07 4.90 17.79
C TYR A 282 -0.05 4.57 19.29
N GLN A 283 0.54 3.43 19.66
CA GLN A 283 0.69 3.04 21.07
C GLN A 283 1.58 4.01 21.85
N ALA A 284 2.72 4.43 21.30
CA ALA A 284 3.64 5.35 21.96
C ALA A 284 3.01 6.73 22.21
N ILE A 285 2.28 7.30 21.23
CA ILE A 285 1.60 8.59 21.41
C ILE A 285 0.48 8.47 22.45
N ARG A 286 -0.25 7.36 22.45
CA ARG A 286 -1.31 7.11 23.44
C ARG A 286 -0.76 6.97 24.86
N GLN A 287 0.37 6.28 25.05
CA GLN A 287 1.04 6.16 26.34
C GLN A 287 1.48 7.51 26.89
N LEU A 288 2.12 8.35 26.06
CA LEU A 288 2.51 9.71 26.47
C LEU A 288 1.31 10.58 26.88
N ALA A 289 0.18 10.44 26.18
CA ALA A 289 -1.05 11.15 26.55
C ALA A 289 -1.64 10.66 27.89
N GLN A 290 -1.46 9.38 28.22
CA GLN A 290 -1.89 8.79 29.49
C GLN A 290 -0.95 9.14 30.65
N GLU A 291 0.35 9.26 30.41
CA GLU A 291 1.36 9.64 31.42
C GLU A 291 1.37 11.15 31.71
N GLY A 292 0.99 12.00 30.74
CA GLY A 292 0.84 13.44 30.96
C GLY A 292 -0.45 13.87 31.69
N ALA A 293 -1.49 13.05 31.66
CA ALA A 293 -2.78 13.30 32.32
C ALA A 293 -2.74 13.29 33.87
N PRO A 294 -2.01 12.39 34.57
CA PRO A 294 -1.95 12.37 36.03
C PRO A 294 -1.16 13.55 36.64
N LEU A 295 -0.25 14.18 35.88
CA LEU A 295 0.52 15.33 36.40
C LEU A 295 -0.28 16.64 36.44
N MET A 296 -1.26 16.82 35.55
CA MET A 296 -2.13 18.02 35.58
C MET A 296 -3.22 17.93 36.66
N THR A 297 -3.69 16.74 37.00
CA THR A 297 -4.63 16.53 38.11
C THR A 297 -3.94 16.70 39.48
N ALA A 298 -2.70 16.21 39.62
CA ALA A 298 -1.92 16.38 40.85
C ALA A 298 -1.45 17.82 41.12
N VAL A 299 -1.30 18.65 40.08
CA VAL A 299 -0.95 20.08 40.24
C VAL A 299 -2.20 20.92 40.57
N SER A 300 -3.38 20.55 40.06
CA SER A 300 -4.65 21.19 40.41
C SER A 300 -5.03 20.95 41.88
N GLU A 301 -4.80 19.75 42.43
CA GLU A 301 -5.09 19.47 43.85
C GLU A 301 -4.10 20.13 44.82
N ARG A 302 -2.93 20.58 44.33
CA ARG A 302 -1.92 21.28 45.15
C ARG A 302 -2.03 22.79 45.14
N SER A 303 -2.85 23.40 44.28
CA SER A 303 -3.09 24.86 44.30
C SER A 303 -4.30 25.26 45.13
N ASP A 304 -5.09 24.30 45.61
CA ASP A 304 -6.32 24.51 46.38
C ASP A 304 -6.15 24.18 47.89
N ILE A 305 -4.90 24.03 48.35
CA ILE A 305 -4.50 23.88 49.77
C ILE A 305 -3.50 24.99 50.09
#